data_AF-A0A8B4SB91-F1
#
_entry.id   AF-A0A8B4SB91-F1
#
_cell.length_a   1.000
_cell.length_b   1.000
_cell.length_c   1.000
_cell.angle_alpha   90.00
_cell.angle_beta   90.00
_cell.angle_gamma   90.00
#
_symmetry.space_group_name_H-M   'P 1'
#
loop_
_entity.id
_entity.type
_entity.pdbx_description
1 polymer ?
#
loop_
_entity_poly.entity_id
_entity_poly.type
_entity_poly.pdbx_seq_one_letter_code
_entity_poly.pdbx_strand_id
1 'polypeptide(L)'
;MRVPEREQWLAAGSALGNLLNAAHQLGFGAIMLSGERCFDVLLCSELGVESTEYLAGFISLGSITAAPPQRKPVMLDTVRAFWRSGEPSVETPAKSQIGPDSAASNAISESRAPR
;
A
#
# COMPACT_ATOMS: atom_id res chain seq x y z
N MET A 1 -22.53 18.41 -3.52
CA MET A 1 -21.18 18.27 -2.93
C MET A 1 -20.59 16.95 -3.42
N ARG A 2 -19.36 16.94 -3.98
CA ARG A 2 -18.71 15.72 -4.48
C ARG A 2 -17.76 15.19 -3.40
N VAL A 3 -17.81 13.88 -3.13
CA VAL A 3 -16.91 13.23 -2.16
C VAL A 3 -15.48 13.25 -2.71
N PRO A 4 -14.44 13.57 -1.91
CA PRO A 4 -13.06 13.49 -2.35
C PRO A 4 -12.67 12.10 -2.85
N GLU A 5 -11.81 12.01 -3.86
CA GLU A 5 -11.44 10.74 -4.50
C GLU A 5 -10.90 9.69 -3.51
N ARG A 6 -10.07 10.11 -2.56
CA ARG A 6 -9.54 9.23 -1.49
C ARG A 6 -10.63 8.54 -0.66
N GLU A 7 -11.74 9.24 -0.41
CA GLU A 7 -12.86 8.73 0.38
C GLU A 7 -13.72 7.79 -0.45
N GLN A 8 -13.83 8.03 -1.77
CA GLN A 8 -14.47 7.10 -2.70
C GLN A 8 -13.70 5.77 -2.77
N TRP A 9 -12.37 5.81 -2.87
CA TRP A 9 -11.53 4.60 -2.88
C TRP A 9 -11.63 3.82 -1.56
N LEU A 10 -11.65 4.51 -0.41
CA LEU A 10 -11.84 3.87 0.89
C LEU A 10 -13.21 3.20 1.01
N ALA A 11 -14.26 3.85 0.51
CA ALA A 11 -15.61 3.29 0.47
C ALA A 11 -15.69 2.06 -0.44
N ALA A 12 -15.10 2.13 -1.65
CA ALA A 12 -15.05 1.01 -2.58
C ALA A 12 -14.32 -0.20 -2.00
N GLY A 13 -13.14 0.01 -1.40
CA GLY A 13 -12.38 -1.05 -0.73
C GLY A 13 -13.13 -1.69 0.44
N SER A 14 -13.83 -0.88 1.23
CA SER A 14 -14.67 -1.36 2.34
C SER A 14 -15.85 -2.20 1.84
N ALA A 15 -16.52 -1.76 0.77
CA ALA A 15 -17.62 -2.50 0.16
C ALA A 15 -17.16 -3.86 -0.41
N LEU A 16 -16.02 -3.88 -1.13
CA LEU A 16 -15.41 -5.11 -1.65
C LEU A 16 -15.06 -6.08 -0.52
N GLY A 17 -14.43 -5.59 0.56
CA GLY A 17 -14.10 -6.41 1.72
C GLY A 17 -15.34 -7.00 2.39
N ASN A 18 -16.40 -6.20 2.54
CA ASN A 18 -17.67 -6.67 3.09
C ASN A 18 -18.33 -7.75 2.22
N LEU A 19 -18.28 -7.60 0.90
CA LEU A 19 -18.79 -8.59 -0.04
C LEU A 19 -18.04 -9.93 0.10
N LEU A 20 -16.71 -9.91 0.15
CA LEU A 20 -15.91 -11.12 0.35
C LEU A 20 -16.21 -11.79 1.69
N ASN A 21 -16.34 -11.00 2.76
CA ASN A 21 -16.72 -11.52 4.07
C ASN A 21 -18.10 -12.19 4.05
N ALA A 22 -19.09 -11.55 3.42
CA ALA A 22 -20.43 -12.12 3.26
C ALA A 22 -20.40 -13.43 2.46
N ALA A 23 -19.65 -13.49 1.36
CA ALA A 23 -19.47 -14.70 0.57
C ALA A 23 -18.90 -15.86 1.41
N HIS A 24 -17.86 -15.59 2.19
CA HIS A 24 -17.26 -16.59 3.08
C HIS A 24 -18.22 -17.06 4.18
N GLN A 25 -19.01 -16.16 4.77
CA GLN A 25 -20.03 -16.54 5.77
C GLN A 25 -21.14 -17.42 5.19
N LEU A 26 -21.44 -17.27 3.90
CA LEU A 26 -22.38 -18.12 3.17
C LEU A 26 -21.75 -19.44 2.68
N GLY A 27 -20.47 -19.71 2.98
CA GLY A 27 -19.78 -20.93 2.58
C GLY A 27 -19.20 -20.92 1.16
N PHE A 28 -19.21 -19.78 0.47
CA PHE A 28 -18.53 -19.61 -0.82
C PHE A 28 -17.08 -19.19 -0.62
N GLY A 29 -16.22 -19.53 -1.58
CA GLY A 29 -14.89 -18.96 -1.71
C GLY A 29 -14.94 -17.77 -2.67
N ALA A 30 -14.24 -16.68 -2.34
CA ALA A 30 -14.14 -15.52 -3.21
C ALA A 30 -12.75 -14.89 -3.20
N ILE A 31 -12.36 -14.29 -4.33
CA ILE A 31 -11.10 -13.53 -4.49
C ILE A 31 -11.35 -12.24 -5.25
N MET A 32 -10.73 -11.16 -4.78
CA MET A 32 -10.70 -9.87 -5.46
C MET A 32 -9.35 -9.66 -6.17
N LEU A 33 -9.39 -9.24 -7.43
CA LEU A 33 -8.23 -9.06 -8.30
C LEU A 33 -8.23 -7.65 -8.91
N SER A 34 -7.29 -6.81 -8.51
CA SER A 34 -7.16 -5.40 -8.95
C SER A 34 -5.92 -5.14 -9.83
N GLY A 35 -5.36 -6.17 -10.48
CA GLY A 35 -4.10 -6.08 -11.25
C GLY A 35 -4.25 -5.40 -12.63
N GLU A 36 -3.17 -5.42 -13.44
CA GLU A 36 -3.00 -4.70 -14.72
C GLU A 36 -4.23 -4.68 -15.66
N ARG A 37 -5.00 -5.77 -15.69
CA ARG A 37 -6.22 -5.87 -16.50
C ARG A 37 -7.24 -4.76 -16.18
N CYS A 38 -7.26 -4.25 -14.96
CA CYS A 38 -8.18 -3.19 -14.55
C CYS A 38 -7.84 -1.82 -15.14
N PHE A 39 -6.65 -1.67 -15.73
CA PHE A 39 -6.19 -0.45 -16.39
C PHE A 39 -6.17 -0.58 -17.93
N ASP A 40 -6.53 -1.76 -18.47
CA ASP A 40 -6.59 -1.97 -19.91
C ASP A 40 -7.74 -1.14 -20.52
N VAL A 41 -7.40 -0.20 -21.39
CA VAL A 41 -8.35 0.77 -21.96
C VAL A 41 -9.41 0.08 -22.80
N LEU A 42 -9.05 -0.96 -23.56
CA LEU A 42 -10.00 -1.69 -24.39
C LEU A 42 -10.97 -2.46 -23.51
N LEU A 43 -10.49 -3.16 -22.50
CA LEU A 43 -11.34 -3.90 -21.56
C LEU A 43 -12.29 -2.96 -20.80
N CYS A 44 -11.79 -1.83 -20.30
CA CYS A 44 -12.62 -0.83 -19.62
C CYS A 44 -13.70 -0.28 -20.55
N SER A 45 -13.36 0.06 -21.80
CA SER A 45 -14.33 0.54 -22.79
C SER A 45 -15.40 -0.51 -23.10
N GLU A 46 -15.03 -1.78 -23.28
CA GLU A 46 -15.99 -2.87 -23.55
C GLU A 46 -16.90 -3.17 -22.36
N LEU A 47 -16.42 -2.93 -21.14
CA LEU A 47 -17.22 -3.03 -19.91
C LEU A 47 -18.07 -1.78 -19.63
N GLY A 48 -17.97 -0.74 -20.47
CA GLY A 48 -18.69 0.52 -20.29
C GLY A 48 -18.18 1.39 -19.14
N VAL A 49 -16.91 1.24 -18.76
CA VAL A 49 -16.26 2.10 -17.77
C VAL A 49 -15.90 3.42 -18.45
N GLU A 50 -16.47 4.51 -17.97
CA GLU A 50 -16.24 5.84 -18.53
C GLU A 50 -14.82 6.34 -18.22
N SER A 51 -14.32 7.28 -19.03
CA SER A 51 -13.00 7.91 -18.83
C SER A 51 -12.80 8.62 -17.47
N THR A 52 -13.89 8.88 -16.75
CA THR A 52 -13.88 9.48 -15.40
C THR A 52 -14.07 8.47 -14.28
N GLU A 53 -14.20 7.18 -14.61
CA GLU A 53 -14.44 6.09 -13.68
C GLU A 53 -13.24 5.16 -13.63
N TYR A 54 -13.20 4.33 -12.58
CA TYR A 54 -12.13 3.37 -12.38
C TYR A 54 -12.72 2.00 -12.10
N LEU A 55 -12.20 1.00 -12.82
CA LEU A 55 -12.49 -0.40 -12.53
C LEU A 55 -11.69 -0.84 -11.30
N ALA A 56 -12.35 -0.93 -10.13
CA ALA A 56 -11.69 -1.36 -8.89
C ALA A 56 -11.13 -2.80 -8.97
N GLY A 57 -11.74 -3.63 -9.81
CA GLY A 57 -11.26 -4.94 -10.22
C GLY A 57 -12.35 -6.01 -10.27
N PHE A 58 -11.94 -7.27 -10.31
CA PHE A 58 -12.83 -8.40 -10.54
C PHE A 58 -12.95 -9.28 -9.29
N ILE A 59 -14.17 -9.73 -9.01
CA ILE A 59 -14.45 -10.72 -7.98
C ILE A 59 -14.78 -12.06 -8.66
N SER A 60 -13.97 -13.07 -8.39
CA SER A 60 -14.33 -14.46 -8.71
C SER A 60 -14.91 -15.11 -7.46
N LEU A 61 -16.10 -15.70 -7.56
CA LEU A 61 -16.83 -16.34 -6.48
C LEU A 61 -17.31 -17.72 -6.90
N GLY A 62 -17.25 -18.70 -6.00
CA GLY A 62 -17.72 -20.05 -6.27
C GLY A 62 -17.72 -20.97 -5.05
N SER A 63 -18.12 -22.23 -5.26
CA SER A 63 -18.09 -23.25 -4.21
C SER A 63 -16.67 -23.72 -3.91
N ILE A 64 -16.38 -23.93 -2.62
CA ILE A 64 -15.06 -24.36 -2.16
C ILE A 64 -14.92 -25.87 -2.37
N THR A 65 -14.00 -26.29 -3.24
CA THR A 65 -13.71 -27.71 -3.49
C THR A 65 -12.56 -28.26 -2.64
N ALA A 66 -11.63 -27.38 -2.25
CA ALA A 66 -10.51 -27.70 -1.37
C ALA A 66 -10.32 -26.58 -0.34
N ALA A 67 -9.98 -26.96 0.90
CA ALA A 67 -9.73 -25.98 1.95
C ALA A 67 -8.53 -25.10 1.57
N PRO A 68 -8.64 -23.76 1.72
CA PRO A 68 -7.51 -22.86 1.47
C PRO A 68 -6.37 -23.13 2.47
N PRO A 69 -5.12 -22.87 2.06
CA PRO A 69 -3.97 -23.06 2.94
C PRO A 69 -4.08 -22.15 4.17
N GLN A 70 -3.60 -22.64 5.31
CA GLN A 70 -3.62 -21.87 6.54
C GLN A 70 -2.74 -20.62 6.41
N ARG A 71 -3.35 -19.45 6.66
CA ARG A 71 -2.61 -18.18 6.66
C ARG A 71 -1.68 -18.12 7.88
N LYS A 72 -0.41 -17.75 7.65
CA LYS A 72 0.54 -17.49 8.74
C LYS A 72 0.04 -16.31 9.60
N PRO A 73 0.01 -16.43 10.94
CA PRO A 73 -0.35 -15.32 11.81
C PRO A 73 0.63 -14.15 11.63
N VAL A 74 0.12 -12.92 11.69
CA VAL A 74 0.95 -11.71 11.81
C VAL A 74 0.88 -11.25 13.27
N MET A 75 2.04 -11.00 13.88
CA MET A 75 2.11 -10.53 15.27
C MET A 75 1.76 -9.05 15.34
N LEU A 76 0.84 -8.65 16.23
CA LEU A 76 0.38 -7.27 16.32
C LEU A 76 1.50 -6.27 16.60
N ASP A 77 2.52 -6.70 17.35
CA ASP A 77 3.71 -5.90 17.68
C ASP A 77 4.49 -5.42 16.45
N THR A 78 4.35 -6.09 15.30
CA THR A 78 5.07 -5.69 14.08
C THR A 78 4.39 -4.55 13.32
N VAL A 79 3.14 -4.23 13.63
CA VAL A 79 2.33 -3.24 12.88
C VAL A 79 1.72 -2.14 13.76
N ARG A 80 1.99 -2.13 15.07
CA ARG A 80 1.51 -1.09 16.01
C ARG A 80 2.62 -0.11 16.37
N ALA A 81 2.24 1.15 16.60
CA ALA A 81 3.10 2.16 17.21
C ALA A 81 2.38 2.78 18.40
N PHE A 82 3.13 3.13 19.45
CA PHE A 82 2.59 3.86 20.59
C PHE A 82 2.67 5.35 20.31
N TRP A 83 1.52 6.01 20.35
CA TRP A 83 1.50 7.47 20.39
C TRP A 83 2.19 7.94 21.65
N ARG A 84 3.18 8.82 21.51
CA ARG A 84 3.84 9.50 22.62
C ARG A 84 3.44 10.96 22.54
N SER A 85 2.64 11.43 23.49
CA SER A 85 2.51 12.88 23.71
C SER A 85 3.88 13.40 24.11
N GLY A 86 4.44 14.34 23.33
CA GLY A 86 5.73 14.90 23.67
C GLY A 86 5.68 15.60 25.03
N GLU A 87 6.50 15.16 25.98
CA GLU A 87 7.24 16.18 26.73
C GLU A 87 8.25 16.78 25.73
N PRO A 88 8.44 18.11 25.72
CA PRO A 88 9.42 18.73 24.85
C PRO A 88 10.77 18.07 25.12
N SER A 89 11.32 17.42 24.11
CA SER A 89 12.69 16.91 24.14
C SER A 89 13.60 18.08 24.48
N VAL A 90 14.14 18.12 25.70
CA VAL A 90 15.25 19.02 26.01
C VAL A 90 16.39 18.59 25.09
N GLU A 91 16.65 19.39 24.06
CA GLU A 91 17.85 19.26 23.23
C GLU A 91 19.04 19.23 24.17
N THR A 92 19.60 18.03 24.38
CA THR A 92 20.92 17.91 24.98
C THR A 92 21.89 18.40 23.89
N PRO A 93 22.64 19.50 24.11
CA PRO A 93 23.52 20.01 23.08
C PRO A 93 24.51 18.91 22.68
N ALA A 94 24.61 18.68 21.37
CA ALA A 94 25.55 17.75 20.79
C ALA A 94 26.95 18.00 21.38
N LYS A 95 27.53 16.99 22.03
CA LYS A 95 28.94 17.04 22.40
C LYS A 95 29.75 17.21 21.11
N SER A 96 30.23 18.43 20.89
CA SER A 96 31.21 18.80 19.88
C SER A 96 32.44 17.91 20.03
N GLN A 97 32.53 16.83 19.24
CA GLN A 97 33.78 16.11 19.05
C GLN A 97 34.62 16.87 18.03
N ILE A 98 35.40 17.85 18.51
CA ILE A 98 36.55 18.38 17.78
C ILE A 98 37.69 17.39 18.04
N GLY A 99 37.91 16.48 17.10
CA GLY A 99 39.15 15.72 17.00
C GLY A 99 40.18 16.54 16.20
N PRO A 100 41.46 16.58 16.62
CA PRO A 100 42.50 17.23 15.84
C PRO A 100 42.89 16.29 14.69
N ASP A 101 42.71 16.74 13.45
CA ASP A 101 43.80 16.82 12.47
C ASP A 101 43.25 17.24 11.11
N SER A 102 43.48 18.52 10.84
CA SER A 102 43.48 19.10 9.50
C SER A 102 44.73 18.62 8.77
N ALA A 103 44.57 17.73 7.79
CA ALA A 103 45.50 17.63 6.66
C ALA A 103 44.70 17.44 5.37
N ALA A 104 44.78 18.47 4.53
CA ALA A 104 44.08 18.64 3.29
C ALA A 104 44.39 17.55 2.24
N SER A 105 43.40 17.22 1.41
CA SER A 105 43.56 17.24 -0.04
C SER A 105 42.21 17.11 -0.74
N ASN A 106 41.71 18.22 -1.30
CA ASN A 106 40.67 18.20 -2.32
C ASN A 106 41.35 18.12 -3.69
N ALA A 107 40.98 17.12 -4.49
CA ALA A 107 41.08 17.21 -5.95
C ALA A 107 39.92 16.43 -6.58
N ILE A 108 39.00 17.20 -7.17
CA ILE A 108 37.90 16.75 -8.01
C ILE A 108 38.46 16.40 -9.40
N SER A 109 37.98 15.31 -10.01
CA SER A 109 37.83 15.23 -11.46
C SER A 109 36.76 14.22 -11.83
N GLU A 110 35.69 14.74 -12.41
CA GLU A 110 34.61 14.01 -13.08
C GLU A 110 35.13 13.09 -14.19
N SER A 111 34.44 11.96 -14.42
CA SER A 111 34.20 11.47 -15.79
C SER A 111 33.11 10.40 -15.79
N ARG A 112 32.01 10.73 -16.47
CA ARG A 112 30.87 9.88 -16.81
C ARG A 112 31.17 9.22 -18.16
N ALA A 113 31.02 7.90 -18.27
CA ALA A 113 30.72 7.21 -19.54
C ALA A 113 30.17 5.78 -19.31
N PRO A 114 29.33 5.26 -20.23
CA PRO A 114 28.38 4.18 -19.96
C PRO A 114 28.87 2.78 -20.39
N ARG A 115 28.16 1.75 -19.95
CA ARG A 115 27.98 0.48 -20.67
C ARG A 115 26.52 0.04 -20.57
#